data_AF-A0A7T5RW39-F1
#
_entry.id   AF-A0A7T5RW39-F1
#
_cell.length_a   1.000
_cell.length_b   1.000
_cell.length_c   1.000
_cell.angle_alpha   90.00
_cell.angle_beta   90.00
_cell.angle_gamma   90.00
#
_symmetry.space_group_name_H-M   'P 1'
#
loop_
_entity.id
_entity.type
_entity.pdbx_description
1 polymer ?
#
loop_
_entity_poly.entity_id
_entity_poly.type
_entity_poly.pdbx_seq_one_letter_code
_entity_poly.pdbx_strand_id
1 'polypeptide(L)'
;MSRKRRQMLTFLAGALAVASFFILSSIAVVWANGLRFNPETKRFEQTVVVAVESKQEYIGVSLYLNGELIAREVPYQKRGVLPGNYEVLLQKEGFQDWRQRFELSAAEVGLIKDFRLVAVHPKGTIVEDFEMTVEPYFDTGLSLSESGELLDYNALVSRFVTQPTQARRFGPGYIYQIRDEIRLFFPEGPQDYLIYNLAEEMPARIMLRASSWEILIEEGGVVHKLELDKPQI
;
A
#
# COMPACT_ATOMS: atom_id res chain seq x y z
N MET A 1 -25.09 40.34 52.26
CA MET A 1 -24.17 39.17 52.32
C MET A 1 -22.98 39.55 53.19
N SER A 2 -22.59 38.77 54.22
CA SER A 2 -21.52 39.18 55.14
C SER A 2 -20.15 39.25 54.42
N ARG A 3 -19.29 40.21 54.79
CA ARG A 3 -17.94 40.40 54.20
C ARG A 3 -17.14 39.09 54.17
N LYS A 4 -17.27 38.27 55.22
CA LYS A 4 -16.66 36.93 55.33
C LYS A 4 -17.18 35.94 54.27
N ARG A 5 -18.48 35.93 53.97
CA ARG A 5 -19.07 35.03 52.95
C ARG A 5 -18.61 35.40 51.54
N ARG A 6 -18.47 36.70 51.22
CA ARG A 6 -17.93 37.16 49.93
C ARG A 6 -16.46 36.76 49.77
N GLN A 7 -15.65 36.92 50.82
CA GLN A 7 -14.23 36.51 50.83
C GLN A 7 -14.05 34.99 50.66
N MET A 8 -14.89 34.18 51.32
CA MET A 8 -14.87 32.73 51.18
C MET A 8 -15.24 32.27 49.77
N LEU A 9 -16.27 32.88 49.17
CA LEU A 9 -16.68 32.56 47.80
C LEU A 9 -15.61 32.94 46.77
N THR A 10 -14.94 34.09 46.93
CA THR A 10 -13.83 34.48 46.05
C THR A 10 -12.64 33.55 46.19
N PHE A 11 -12.33 33.08 47.41
CA PHE A 11 -11.25 32.11 47.63
C PHE A 11 -11.57 30.76 46.97
N LEU A 12 -12.79 30.24 47.17
CA LEU A 12 -13.26 29.00 46.52
C LEU A 12 -13.23 29.10 45.00
N ALA A 13 -13.69 30.22 44.43
CA ALA A 13 -13.65 30.46 43.00
C ALA A 13 -12.20 30.50 42.47
N GLY A 14 -11.30 31.17 43.19
CA GLY A 14 -9.87 31.20 42.85
C GLY A 14 -9.22 29.82 42.91
N ALA A 15 -9.48 29.05 43.98
CA ALA A 15 -8.96 27.69 44.12
C ALA A 15 -9.49 26.76 43.02
N LEU A 16 -10.78 26.86 42.68
CA LEU A 16 -11.38 26.09 41.59
C LEU A 16 -10.75 26.46 40.24
N ALA A 17 -10.53 27.74 39.97
CA ALA A 17 -9.88 28.20 38.74
C ALA A 17 -8.46 27.65 38.61
N VAL A 18 -7.66 27.70 39.68
CA VAL A 18 -6.30 27.14 39.71
C VAL A 18 -6.32 25.62 39.50
N ALA A 19 -7.18 24.89 40.22
CA ALA A 19 -7.32 23.45 40.06
C ALA A 19 -7.74 23.07 38.63
N SER A 20 -8.68 23.83 38.05
CA SER A 20 -9.16 23.60 36.69
C SER A 20 -8.04 23.85 35.67
N PHE A 21 -7.24 24.89 35.86
CA PHE A 21 -6.07 25.16 35.03
C PHE A 21 -5.07 23.99 35.05
N PHE A 22 -4.72 23.45 36.22
CA PHE A 22 -3.81 22.31 36.31
C PHE A 22 -4.36 21.05 35.66
N ILE A 23 -5.65 20.76 35.82
CA ILE A 23 -6.30 19.60 35.18
C ILE A 23 -6.30 19.76 33.66
N LEU A 24 -6.75 20.90 33.15
CA LEU A 24 -6.79 21.16 31.71
C LEU A 24 -5.39 21.17 31.09
N SER A 25 -4.41 21.75 31.77
CA SER A 25 -3.01 21.75 31.34
C SER A 25 -2.45 20.32 31.26
N SER A 26 -2.71 19.49 32.27
CA SER A 26 -2.27 18.09 32.28
C SER A 26 -2.91 17.29 31.14
N ILE A 27 -4.22 17.46 30.91
CA ILE A 27 -4.93 16.82 29.80
C ILE A 27 -4.35 17.27 28.45
N ALA A 28 -4.10 18.57 28.29
CA ALA A 28 -3.48 19.11 27.08
C ALA A 28 -2.09 18.52 26.82
N VAL A 29 -1.26 18.36 27.86
CA VAL A 29 0.06 17.72 27.74
C VAL A 29 -0.05 16.26 27.32
N VAL A 30 -0.97 15.48 27.92
CA VAL A 30 -1.22 14.09 27.54
C VAL A 30 -1.62 14.00 26.07
N TRP A 31 -2.54 14.85 25.64
CA TRP A 31 -3.01 14.88 24.25
C TRP A 31 -1.91 15.32 23.26
N ALA A 32 -1.13 16.36 23.60
CA ALA A 32 -0.04 16.86 22.77
C ALA A 32 1.12 15.87 22.62
N ASN A 33 1.35 15.01 23.62
CA ASN A 33 2.33 13.91 23.54
C ASN A 33 1.79 12.68 22.79
N GLY A 34 0.57 12.76 22.23
CA GLY A 34 -0.05 11.63 21.53
C GLY A 34 -0.38 10.47 22.45
N LEU A 35 -0.58 10.69 23.75
CA LEU A 35 -0.97 9.63 24.67
C LEU A 35 -2.48 9.40 24.60
N ARG A 36 -2.88 8.14 24.45
CA ARG A 36 -4.28 7.71 24.57
C ARG A 36 -4.39 6.54 25.53
N PHE A 37 -5.50 6.48 26.24
CA PHE A 37 -5.81 5.34 27.08
C PHE A 37 -6.17 4.15 26.19
N ASN A 38 -5.44 3.06 26.33
CA ASN A 38 -5.74 1.78 25.71
C ASN A 38 -6.57 0.94 26.70
N PRO A 39 -7.86 0.66 26.41
CA PRO A 39 -8.72 -0.13 27.29
C PRO A 39 -8.27 -1.58 27.45
N GLU A 40 -7.58 -2.15 26.46
CA GLU A 40 -7.12 -3.53 26.47
C GLU A 40 -5.96 -3.72 27.44
N THR A 41 -4.99 -2.81 27.41
CA THR A 41 -3.80 -2.86 28.28
C THR A 41 -4.00 -2.09 29.60
N LYS A 42 -5.07 -1.29 29.70
CA LYS A 42 -5.39 -0.38 30.83
C LYS A 42 -4.28 0.62 31.12
N ARG A 43 -3.56 1.07 30.08
CA ARG A 43 -2.44 2.00 30.18
C ARG A 43 -2.60 3.16 29.21
N PHE A 44 -1.92 4.26 29.51
CA PHE A 44 -1.71 5.31 28.51
C PHE A 44 -0.54 4.89 27.61
N GLU A 45 -0.79 4.89 26.31
CA GLU A 45 0.17 4.48 25.30
C GLU A 45 0.35 5.61 24.30
N GLN A 46 1.59 5.76 23.80
CA GLN A 46 1.84 6.68 22.70
C GLN A 46 1.20 6.11 21.44
N THR A 47 0.35 6.92 20.82
CA THR A 47 -0.33 6.56 19.59
C THR A 47 0.64 6.47 18.43
N VAL A 48 0.22 5.73 17.42
CA VAL A 48 0.91 5.60 16.15
C VAL A 48 0.25 6.52 15.11
N VAL A 49 0.95 6.66 14.00
CA VAL A 49 0.47 7.40 12.84
C VAL A 49 0.43 6.44 11.65
N VAL A 50 -0.67 6.46 10.89
CA VAL A 50 -0.72 5.85 9.56
C VAL A 50 -0.77 6.98 8.54
N ALA A 51 0.18 6.99 7.62
CA ALA A 51 0.31 8.04 6.61
C ALA A 51 0.44 7.42 5.22
N VAL A 52 -0.33 7.95 4.28
CA VAL A 52 -0.17 7.67 2.85
C VAL A 52 0.33 8.95 2.20
N GLU A 53 1.57 8.89 1.74
CA GLU A 53 2.20 9.93 0.95
C GLU A 53 2.12 9.56 -0.53
N SER A 54 1.87 10.57 -1.37
CA SER A 54 1.92 10.41 -2.81
C SER A 54 2.52 11.66 -3.44
N LYS A 55 3.36 11.46 -4.47
CA LYS A 55 3.90 12.54 -5.30
C LYS A 55 2.86 13.10 -6.28
N GLN A 56 1.81 12.33 -6.56
CA GLN A 56 0.68 12.72 -7.39
C GLN A 56 -0.57 12.74 -6.53
N GLU A 57 -1.41 13.77 -6.65
CA GLU A 57 -2.76 13.71 -6.08
C GLU A 57 -3.53 12.64 -6.86
N TYR A 58 -3.59 11.44 -6.30
CA TYR A 58 -4.42 10.38 -6.86
C TYR A 58 -5.88 10.68 -6.48
N ILE A 59 -6.50 11.55 -7.27
CA ILE A 59 -7.92 11.87 -7.14
C ILE A 59 -8.72 10.55 -7.30
N GLY A 60 -9.69 10.36 -6.40
CA GLY A 60 -10.58 9.20 -6.40
C GLY A 60 -10.02 7.92 -5.75
N VAL A 61 -8.88 7.99 -5.06
CA VAL A 61 -8.38 6.86 -4.26
C VAL A 61 -8.98 6.90 -2.86
N SER A 62 -9.80 5.91 -2.54
CA SER A 62 -10.31 5.68 -1.20
C SER A 62 -9.31 4.89 -0.35
N LEU A 63 -9.11 5.35 0.88
CA LEU A 63 -8.21 4.74 1.86
C LEU A 63 -9.03 4.13 2.99
N TYR A 64 -8.80 2.84 3.21
CA TYR A 64 -9.38 2.06 4.29
C TYR A 64 -8.30 1.63 5.27
N LEU A 65 -8.61 1.66 6.56
CA LEU A 65 -7.77 1.15 7.64
C LEU A 65 -8.58 0.11 8.42
N ASN A 66 -8.12 -1.14 8.44
CA ASN A 66 -8.83 -2.27 9.05
C ASN A 66 -10.29 -2.39 8.56
N GLY A 67 -10.54 -2.12 7.28
CA GLY A 67 -11.86 -2.15 6.65
C GLY A 67 -12.72 -0.89 6.86
N GLU A 68 -12.30 0.08 7.68
CA GLU A 68 -12.99 1.35 7.87
C GLU A 68 -12.52 2.38 6.84
N LEU A 69 -13.44 2.99 6.09
CA LEU A 69 -13.14 4.11 5.18
C LEU A 69 -12.72 5.34 5.98
N ILE A 70 -11.44 5.73 5.89
CA ILE A 70 -10.88 6.88 6.63
C ILE A 70 -10.64 8.11 5.75
N ALA A 71 -10.51 7.94 4.43
CA ALA A 71 -10.38 9.03 3.47
C ALA A 71 -10.86 8.61 2.07
N ARG A 72 -11.29 9.58 1.25
CA ARG A 72 -11.68 9.38 -0.16
C ARG A 72 -10.64 9.88 -1.17
N GLU A 73 -9.56 10.45 -0.65
CA GLU A 73 -8.46 11.03 -1.42
C GLU A 73 -7.16 10.84 -0.63
N VAL A 74 -6.03 10.79 -1.36
CA VAL A 74 -4.68 10.74 -0.81
C VAL A 74 -3.84 11.87 -1.44
N PRO A 75 -2.88 12.47 -0.71
CA PRO A 75 -2.29 12.03 0.55
C PRO A 75 -3.21 12.19 1.78
N TYR A 76 -3.05 11.32 2.76
CA TYR A 76 -3.84 11.36 4.00
C TYR A 76 -3.03 10.87 5.20
N GLN A 77 -3.28 11.43 6.38
CA GLN A 77 -2.65 11.02 7.63
C GLN A 77 -3.69 10.79 8.73
N LYS A 78 -3.77 9.56 9.24
CA LYS A 78 -4.52 9.22 10.44
C LYS A 78 -3.59 9.29 11.65
N ARG A 79 -3.88 10.20 12.58
CA ARG A 79 -3.17 10.33 13.86
C ARG A 79 -4.01 9.78 15.01
N GLY A 80 -3.35 9.45 16.11
CA GLY A 80 -4.04 9.08 17.35
C GLY A 80 -4.57 7.64 17.33
N VAL A 81 -3.97 6.77 16.53
CA VAL A 81 -4.31 5.35 16.44
C VAL A 81 -3.54 4.60 17.54
N LEU A 82 -4.13 3.59 18.19
CA LEU A 82 -3.41 2.81 19.20
C LEU A 82 -2.32 1.93 18.55
N PRO A 83 -1.29 1.47 19.27
CA PRO A 83 -0.38 0.45 18.74
C PRO A 83 -1.14 -0.84 18.37
N GLY A 84 -0.65 -1.58 17.39
CA GLY A 84 -1.28 -2.83 16.94
C GLY A 84 -1.04 -3.19 15.47
N ASN A 85 -1.80 -4.17 15.00
CA ASN A 85 -1.76 -4.64 13.62
C ASN A 85 -2.77 -3.85 12.76
N TYR A 86 -2.29 -3.37 11.62
CA TYR A 86 -3.06 -2.56 10.69
C TYR A 86 -2.98 -3.13 9.29
N GLU A 87 -4.14 -3.26 8.64
CA GLU A 87 -4.25 -3.45 7.20
C GLU A 87 -4.72 -2.16 6.56
N VAL A 88 -3.91 -1.65 5.64
CA VAL A 88 -4.27 -0.53 4.78
C VAL A 88 -4.70 -1.08 3.43
N LEU A 89 -5.83 -0.60 2.94
CA LEU A 89 -6.37 -0.89 1.63
C LEU A 89 -6.59 0.43 0.87
N LEU A 90 -6.02 0.54 -0.32
CA LEU A 90 -6.27 1.63 -1.27
C LEU A 90 -7.14 1.09 -2.40
N GLN A 91 -8.25 1.78 -2.69
CA GLN A 91 -9.17 1.42 -3.75
C GLN A 91 -9.41 2.60 -4.68
N LYS A 92 -9.46 2.31 -5.98
CA LYS A 92 -9.84 3.27 -7.01
C LYS A 92 -10.60 2.54 -8.10
N GLU A 93 -11.67 3.15 -8.58
CA GLU A 93 -12.46 2.60 -9.68
C GLU A 93 -11.58 2.37 -10.92
N GLY A 94 -11.69 1.18 -11.53
CA GLY A 94 -10.87 0.75 -12.65
C GLY A 94 -9.50 0.17 -12.27
N PHE A 95 -9.13 0.18 -10.99
CA PHE A 95 -7.86 -0.35 -10.49
C PHE A 95 -8.06 -1.52 -9.53
N GLN A 96 -7.07 -2.39 -9.48
CA GLN A 96 -6.99 -3.48 -8.54
C GLN A 96 -6.70 -2.94 -7.13
N ASP A 97 -7.21 -3.64 -6.11
CA ASP A 97 -7.00 -3.30 -4.71
C ASP A 97 -5.51 -3.34 -4.36
N TRP A 98 -4.99 -2.25 -3.80
CA TRP A 98 -3.64 -2.24 -3.23
C TRP A 98 -3.70 -2.41 -1.72
N ARG A 99 -2.88 -3.30 -1.15
CA ARG A 99 -2.91 -3.65 0.28
C ARG A 99 -1.54 -3.67 0.92
N GLN A 100 -1.43 -3.18 2.15
CA GLN A 100 -0.22 -3.32 2.96
C GLN A 100 -0.59 -3.54 4.42
N ARG A 101 0.18 -4.39 5.10
CA ARG A 101 0.04 -4.65 6.53
C ARG A 101 1.20 -4.04 7.31
N PHE A 102 0.89 -3.52 8.48
CA PHE A 102 1.84 -2.98 9.43
C PHE A 102 1.62 -3.63 10.80
N GLU A 103 2.71 -3.90 11.50
CA GLU A 103 2.72 -4.13 12.94
C GLU A 103 3.38 -2.89 13.56
N LEU A 104 2.58 -2.02 14.18
CA LEU A 104 3.05 -0.74 14.69
C LEU A 104 3.13 -0.73 16.21
N SER A 105 4.32 -0.44 16.72
CA SER A 105 4.61 -0.19 18.12
C SER A 105 4.39 1.29 18.49
N ALA A 106 4.37 1.58 19.78
CA ALA A 106 4.16 2.93 20.30
C ALA A 106 5.12 3.97 19.66
N ALA A 107 4.56 5.11 19.27
CA ALA A 107 5.25 6.21 18.57
C ALA A 107 5.81 5.87 17.17
N GLU A 108 5.47 4.72 16.58
CA GLU A 108 5.85 4.40 15.21
C GLU A 108 4.91 5.05 14.16
N VAL A 109 5.40 5.07 12.92
CA VAL A 109 4.67 5.57 11.76
C VAL A 109 4.58 4.47 10.71
N GLY A 110 3.36 4.00 10.42
CA GLY A 110 3.07 3.20 9.24
C GLY A 110 3.01 4.12 8.03
N LEU A 111 4.11 4.17 7.26
CA LEU A 111 4.26 5.08 6.15
C LEU A 111 4.17 4.33 4.82
N ILE A 112 3.20 4.72 4.00
CA ILE A 112 3.04 4.24 2.63
C ILE A 112 3.56 5.31 1.69
N LYS A 113 4.53 4.93 0.86
CA LYS A 113 5.17 5.78 -0.14
C LYS A 113 5.24 5.04 -1.46
N ASP A 114 5.23 5.81 -2.55
CA ASP A 114 5.49 5.33 -3.91
C ASP A 114 4.64 4.10 -4.32
N PHE A 115 3.42 3.97 -3.76
CA PHE A 115 2.51 2.90 -4.13
C PHE A 115 2.08 3.03 -5.60
N ARG A 116 1.86 1.89 -6.26
CA ARG A 116 1.45 1.80 -7.65
C ARG A 116 0.11 1.10 -7.72
N LEU A 117 -0.88 1.75 -8.34
CA LEU A 117 -2.15 1.10 -8.67
C LEU A 117 -2.03 0.45 -10.05
N VAL A 118 -2.52 -0.77 -10.16
CA VAL A 118 -2.55 -1.54 -11.40
C VAL A 118 -3.98 -1.56 -11.90
N ALA A 119 -4.20 -1.29 -13.19
CA ALA A 119 -5.53 -1.34 -13.78
C ALA A 119 -6.12 -2.77 -13.69
N VAL A 120 -7.43 -2.89 -13.47
CA VAL A 120 -8.14 -4.20 -13.54
C VAL A 120 -8.09 -4.74 -14.96
N HIS A 121 -8.32 -3.86 -15.94
CA HIS A 121 -8.17 -4.12 -17.36
C HIS A 121 -7.21 -3.08 -17.92
N PRO A 122 -5.89 -3.36 -17.96
CA PRO A 122 -4.91 -2.45 -18.53
C PRO A 122 -5.28 -2.07 -19.96
N LYS A 123 -5.16 -0.79 -20.29
CA LYS A 123 -5.44 -0.30 -21.64
C LYS A 123 -4.47 -0.94 -22.63
N GLY A 124 -5.02 -1.74 -23.53
CA GLY A 124 -4.27 -2.42 -24.60
C GLY A 124 -4.36 -1.69 -25.94
N THR A 125 -3.26 -1.66 -26.68
CA THR A 125 -3.20 -1.22 -28.09
C THR A 125 -2.35 -2.18 -28.90
N ILE A 126 -2.72 -2.44 -30.15
CA ILE A 126 -1.86 -3.22 -31.07
C ILE A 126 -0.73 -2.31 -31.57
N VAL A 127 0.48 -2.84 -31.63
CA VAL A 127 1.64 -2.19 -32.23
C VAL A 127 1.98 -2.91 -33.53
N GLU A 128 1.84 -2.20 -34.65
CA GLU A 128 2.24 -2.69 -35.97
C GLU A 128 3.76 -2.52 -36.16
N ASP A 129 4.35 -3.35 -37.03
CA ASP A 129 5.76 -3.27 -37.44
C ASP A 129 6.76 -3.25 -36.28
N PHE A 130 6.52 -4.07 -35.25
CA PHE A 130 7.40 -4.19 -34.09
C PHE A 130 8.08 -5.56 -34.04
N GLU A 131 9.39 -5.57 -34.17
CA GLU A 131 10.19 -6.79 -33.98
C GLU A 131 10.62 -6.93 -32.53
N MET A 132 10.21 -8.01 -31.87
CA MET A 132 10.73 -8.37 -30.57
C MET A 132 11.95 -9.28 -30.68
N THR A 133 12.99 -8.91 -29.94
CA THR A 133 14.16 -9.78 -29.76
C THR A 133 13.79 -10.90 -28.80
N VAL A 134 14.29 -12.11 -29.06
CA VAL A 134 14.15 -13.23 -28.13
C VAL A 134 14.93 -12.90 -26.86
N GLU A 135 14.21 -12.69 -25.77
CA GLU A 135 14.78 -12.51 -24.44
C GLU A 135 14.73 -13.82 -23.66
N PRO A 136 15.67 -14.04 -22.72
CA PRO A 136 15.61 -15.22 -21.87
C PRO A 136 14.32 -15.22 -21.03
N TYR A 137 13.74 -16.41 -20.82
CA TYR A 137 12.54 -16.58 -19.99
C TYR A 137 12.72 -16.13 -18.53
N PHE A 138 13.97 -16.11 -18.06
CA PHE A 138 14.34 -15.59 -16.75
C PHE A 138 15.45 -14.57 -16.91
N ASP A 139 15.29 -13.39 -16.32
CA ASP A 139 16.37 -12.41 -16.28
C ASP A 139 17.58 -12.99 -15.53
N THR A 140 18.79 -12.52 -15.86
CA THR A 140 20.02 -12.93 -15.18
C THR A 140 19.87 -12.80 -13.65
N GLY A 141 20.23 -13.85 -12.93
CA GLY A 141 20.13 -13.95 -11.47
C GLY A 141 18.76 -14.39 -10.95
N LEU A 142 17.72 -14.43 -11.79
CA LEU A 142 16.47 -15.10 -11.45
C LEU A 142 16.60 -16.60 -11.67
N SER A 143 16.12 -17.38 -10.72
CA SER A 143 16.02 -18.84 -10.84
C SER A 143 14.73 -19.34 -10.20
N LEU A 144 14.19 -20.42 -10.77
CA LEU A 144 13.03 -21.12 -10.23
C LEU A 144 13.49 -22.51 -9.78
N SER A 145 13.24 -22.85 -8.51
CA SER A 145 13.52 -24.20 -8.00
C SER A 145 12.45 -25.19 -8.44
N GLU A 146 12.76 -26.49 -8.36
CA GLU A 146 11.79 -27.57 -8.57
C GLU A 146 10.62 -27.53 -7.55
N SER A 147 10.81 -26.89 -6.39
CA SER A 147 9.78 -26.67 -5.38
C SER A 147 8.92 -25.43 -5.64
N GLY A 148 9.15 -24.69 -6.73
CA GLY A 148 8.40 -23.49 -7.08
C GLY A 148 8.88 -22.20 -6.38
N GLU A 149 10.08 -22.21 -5.79
CA GLU A 149 10.67 -21.02 -5.19
C GLU A 149 11.33 -20.16 -6.28
N LEU A 150 10.82 -18.94 -6.47
CA LEU A 150 11.47 -17.93 -7.30
C LEU A 150 12.53 -17.22 -6.45
N LEU A 151 13.77 -17.27 -6.89
CA LEU A 151 14.91 -16.63 -6.26
C LEU A 151 15.43 -15.50 -7.15
N ASP A 152 15.86 -14.40 -6.54
CA ASP A 152 16.57 -13.30 -7.18
C ASP A 152 17.94 -13.13 -6.50
N TYR A 153 19.02 -13.50 -7.20
CA TYR A 153 20.38 -13.57 -6.63
C TYR A 153 20.43 -14.34 -5.30
N ASN A 154 19.74 -15.50 -5.25
CA ASN A 154 19.54 -16.36 -4.08
C ASN A 154 18.65 -15.78 -2.95
N ALA A 155 18.12 -14.58 -3.10
CA ALA A 155 17.10 -14.06 -2.19
C ALA A 155 15.73 -14.63 -2.60
N LEU A 156 14.98 -15.18 -1.65
CA LEU A 156 13.63 -15.67 -1.90
C LEU A 156 12.69 -14.50 -2.26
N VAL A 157 12.10 -14.56 -3.44
CA VAL A 157 11.08 -13.61 -3.91
C VAL A 157 9.69 -14.09 -3.54
N SER A 158 9.35 -15.31 -3.97
CA SER A 158 8.03 -15.91 -3.74
C SER A 158 8.07 -17.43 -3.84
N ARG A 159 7.01 -18.08 -3.35
CA ARG A 159 6.77 -19.52 -3.49
C ARG A 159 5.49 -19.71 -4.30
N PHE A 160 5.64 -20.20 -5.51
CA PHE A 160 4.52 -20.44 -6.40
C PHE A 160 3.99 -21.86 -6.24
N VAL A 161 2.68 -21.97 -6.04
CA VAL A 161 1.99 -23.28 -6.08
C VAL A 161 2.01 -23.86 -7.49
N THR A 162 1.79 -23.00 -8.49
CA THR A 162 1.93 -23.34 -9.91
C THR A 162 3.17 -22.67 -10.45
N GLN A 163 4.13 -23.45 -10.96
CA GLN A 163 5.41 -22.93 -11.41
C GLN A 163 5.26 -21.97 -12.60
N PRO A 164 5.89 -20.78 -12.55
CA PRO A 164 5.90 -19.87 -13.69
C PRO A 164 6.78 -20.41 -14.82
N THR A 165 6.34 -20.22 -16.06
CA THR A 165 7.11 -20.59 -17.26
C THR A 165 8.19 -19.57 -17.60
N GLN A 166 7.99 -18.32 -17.17
CA GLN A 166 8.94 -17.21 -17.28
C GLN A 166 8.71 -16.19 -16.17
N ALA A 167 9.77 -15.46 -15.79
CA ALA A 167 9.70 -14.36 -14.83
C ALA A 167 10.78 -13.30 -15.11
N ARG A 168 10.42 -12.03 -14.97
CA ARG A 168 11.26 -10.88 -15.31
C ARG A 168 11.07 -9.74 -14.30
N ARG A 169 12.12 -8.98 -14.01
CA ARG A 169 12.06 -7.84 -13.09
C ARG A 169 11.39 -6.65 -13.77
N PHE A 170 10.45 -6.03 -13.08
CA PHE A 170 9.69 -4.88 -13.59
C PHE A 170 9.50 -3.83 -12.51
N GLY A 171 10.39 -2.82 -12.50
CA GLY A 171 10.42 -1.82 -11.44
C GLY A 171 10.70 -2.49 -10.08
N PRO A 172 9.86 -2.27 -9.04
CA PRO A 172 9.98 -2.95 -7.74
C PRO A 172 9.31 -4.34 -7.71
N GLY A 173 8.71 -4.78 -8.82
CA GLY A 173 7.99 -6.04 -8.91
C GLY A 173 8.58 -7.01 -9.94
N TYR A 174 7.81 -8.06 -10.21
CA TYR A 174 8.15 -9.14 -11.14
C TYR A 174 6.96 -9.42 -12.05
N ILE A 175 7.18 -9.40 -13.36
CA ILE A 175 6.22 -9.90 -14.34
C ILE A 175 6.52 -11.37 -14.55
N TYR A 176 5.51 -12.22 -14.54
CA TYR A 176 5.69 -13.64 -14.74
C TYR A 176 4.47 -14.25 -15.43
N GLN A 177 4.67 -15.42 -16.05
CA GLN A 177 3.61 -16.17 -16.71
C GLN A 177 3.33 -17.47 -15.97
N ILE A 178 2.06 -17.74 -15.69
CA ILE A 178 1.56 -19.05 -15.27
C ILE A 178 0.48 -19.47 -16.26
N ARG A 179 0.68 -20.57 -16.99
CA ARG A 179 -0.23 -21.03 -18.05
C ARG A 179 -0.50 -19.90 -19.04
N ASP A 180 -1.74 -19.51 -19.24
CA ASP A 180 -2.23 -18.42 -20.08
C ASP A 180 -2.27 -17.06 -19.36
N GLU A 181 -1.86 -16.96 -18.10
CA GLU A 181 -1.94 -15.71 -17.34
C GLU A 181 -0.59 -14.98 -17.30
N ILE A 182 -0.57 -13.71 -17.69
CA ILE A 182 0.51 -12.78 -17.35
C ILE A 182 0.13 -12.03 -16.09
N ARG A 183 1.02 -12.06 -15.10
CA ARG A 183 0.80 -11.52 -13.76
C ARG A 183 1.93 -10.59 -13.34
N LEU A 184 1.62 -9.63 -12.46
CA LEU A 184 2.54 -8.70 -11.84
C LEU A 184 2.54 -8.92 -10.33
N PHE A 185 3.68 -9.33 -9.79
CA PHE A 185 3.89 -9.54 -8.36
C PHE A 185 4.76 -8.45 -7.73
N PHE A 186 4.35 -7.94 -6.58
CA PHE A 186 5.16 -7.09 -5.71
C PHE A 186 5.52 -7.84 -4.43
N PRO A 187 6.82 -8.02 -4.12
CA PRO A 187 7.24 -8.67 -2.87
C PRO A 187 6.84 -7.86 -1.64
N GLU A 188 6.81 -6.53 -1.77
CA GLU A 188 6.35 -5.63 -0.72
C GLU A 188 4.81 -5.68 -0.63
N GLY A 189 4.28 -6.18 0.48
CA GLY A 189 2.82 -6.30 0.67
C GLY A 189 2.17 -7.47 -0.07
N PRO A 190 2.91 -8.58 -0.29
CA PRO A 190 2.72 -9.61 -1.33
C PRO A 190 1.46 -9.43 -2.19
N GLN A 191 1.57 -8.55 -3.19
CA GLN A 191 0.47 -8.25 -4.11
C GLN A 191 0.69 -8.99 -5.41
N ASP A 192 -0.35 -9.66 -5.91
CA ASP A 192 -0.28 -10.45 -7.13
C ASP A 192 -1.47 -10.12 -8.02
N TYR A 193 -1.18 -9.49 -9.15
CA TYR A 193 -2.16 -8.90 -10.05
C TYR A 193 -2.18 -9.64 -11.38
N LEU A 194 -3.35 -10.14 -11.78
CA LEU A 194 -3.56 -10.56 -13.16
C LEU A 194 -3.59 -9.30 -14.03
N ILE A 195 -2.78 -9.26 -15.09
CA ILE A 195 -2.69 -8.09 -15.98
C ILE A 195 -3.04 -8.39 -17.43
N TYR A 196 -2.95 -9.66 -17.86
CA TYR A 196 -3.34 -10.09 -19.21
C TYR A 196 -3.61 -11.59 -19.26
N ASN A 197 -4.58 -12.00 -20.08
CA ASN A 197 -4.81 -13.40 -20.44
C ASN A 197 -4.37 -13.61 -21.88
N LEU A 198 -3.48 -14.56 -22.08
CA LEU A 198 -3.04 -15.07 -23.37
C LEU A 198 -4.14 -15.97 -23.96
N ALA A 199 -4.16 -16.08 -25.29
CA ALA A 199 -4.92 -17.08 -26.01
C ALA A 199 -4.33 -18.50 -25.86
N GLU A 200 -3.02 -18.63 -25.62
CA GLU A 200 -2.30 -19.90 -25.51
C GLU A 200 -1.43 -19.98 -24.24
N GLU A 201 -1.20 -21.20 -23.74
CA GLU A 201 -0.34 -21.43 -22.56
C GLU A 201 1.17 -21.39 -22.86
N MET A 202 1.55 -21.26 -24.13
CA MET A 202 2.95 -21.19 -24.52
C MET A 202 3.61 -19.91 -23.97
N PRO A 203 4.90 -19.93 -23.61
CA PRO A 203 5.60 -18.74 -23.15
C PRO A 203 5.51 -17.60 -24.17
N ALA A 204 4.79 -16.54 -23.82
CA ALA A 204 4.70 -15.34 -24.65
C ALA A 204 6.03 -14.60 -24.68
N ARG A 205 6.33 -13.88 -25.76
CA ARG A 205 7.47 -12.95 -25.72
C ARG A 205 7.01 -11.69 -25.01
N ILE A 206 7.75 -11.28 -23.99
CA ILE A 206 7.42 -10.11 -23.17
C ILE A 206 8.60 -9.15 -23.19
N MET A 207 8.37 -7.92 -23.64
CA MET A 207 9.32 -6.81 -23.51
C MET A 207 8.80 -5.80 -22.49
N LEU A 208 9.69 -5.36 -21.61
CA LEU A 208 9.36 -4.51 -20.49
C LEU A 208 9.83 -3.07 -20.72
N ARG A 209 8.96 -2.09 -20.47
CA ARG A 209 9.33 -0.67 -20.41
C ARG A 209 9.01 -0.13 -19.01
N ALA A 210 9.87 -0.47 -18.06
CA ALA A 210 9.68 -0.13 -16.65
C ALA A 210 9.56 1.38 -16.38
N SER A 211 10.24 2.22 -17.17
CA SER A 211 10.17 3.68 -17.04
C SER A 211 8.80 4.27 -17.39
N SER A 212 8.05 3.62 -18.30
CA SER A 212 6.71 4.05 -18.72
C SER A 212 5.58 3.22 -18.12
N TRP A 213 5.88 2.22 -17.30
CA TRP A 213 4.88 1.30 -16.74
C TRP A 213 4.08 0.57 -17.83
N GLU A 214 4.75 0.29 -18.95
CA GLU A 214 4.20 -0.40 -20.10
C GLU A 214 4.87 -1.78 -20.27
N ILE A 215 4.09 -2.75 -20.76
CA ILE A 215 4.61 -4.02 -21.24
C ILE A 215 4.14 -4.29 -22.66
N LEU A 216 4.98 -4.98 -23.43
CA LEU A 216 4.68 -5.45 -24.78
C LEU A 216 4.63 -6.97 -24.74
N ILE A 217 3.56 -7.56 -25.26
CA ILE A 217 3.33 -9.00 -25.29
C ILE A 217 3.10 -9.39 -26.75
N GLU A 218 3.87 -10.34 -27.29
CA GLU A 218 3.61 -10.93 -28.61
C GLU A 218 2.97 -12.29 -28.45
N GLU A 219 1.82 -12.43 -29.10
CA GLU A 219 1.07 -13.65 -29.20
C GLU A 219 0.48 -13.78 -30.62
N GLY A 220 0.60 -14.96 -31.23
CA GLY A 220 0.07 -15.20 -32.57
C GLY A 220 0.62 -14.27 -33.66
N GLY A 221 1.80 -13.67 -33.45
CA GLY A 221 2.40 -12.67 -34.35
C GLY A 221 1.83 -11.25 -34.21
N VAL A 222 0.98 -11.00 -33.21
CA VAL A 222 0.44 -9.67 -32.90
C VAL A 222 1.10 -9.16 -31.62
N VAL A 223 1.57 -7.91 -31.65
CA VAL A 223 2.17 -7.25 -30.47
C VAL A 223 1.13 -6.38 -29.77
N HIS A 224 0.83 -6.72 -28.53
CA HIS A 224 -0.04 -5.98 -27.63
C HIS A 224 0.80 -5.11 -26.70
N LYS A 225 0.60 -3.79 -26.75
CA LYS A 225 1.11 -2.85 -25.75
C LYS A 225 0.07 -2.64 -24.67
N LEU A 226 0.44 -2.88 -23.42
CA LEU A 226 -0.42 -2.65 -22.26
C LEU A 226 0.14 -1.50 -21.41
N GLU A 227 -0.71 -0.52 -21.11
CA GLU A 227 -0.43 0.58 -20.18
C GLU A 227 -0.99 0.21 -18.79
N LEU A 228 -0.14 -0.27 -17.87
CA LEU A 228 -0.60 -0.94 -16.64
C LEU A 228 -1.22 0.01 -15.60
N ASP A 229 -1.01 1.32 -15.74
CA ASP A 229 -1.56 2.38 -14.88
C ASP A 229 -2.78 3.08 -15.49
N LYS A 230 -3.25 2.61 -16.65
CA LYS A 230 -4.41 3.18 -17.34
C LYS A 230 -5.49 2.11 -17.51
N PRO A 231 -6.65 2.27 -16.86
CA PRO A 231 -7.77 1.37 -17.11
C PRO A 231 -8.31 1.56 -18.52
N GLN A 232 -8.79 0.48 -19.11
CA GLN A 232 -9.63 0.50 -20.29
C GLN A 232 -10.97 1.16 -19.90
N ILE A 233 -11.33 2.25 -20.59
CA ILE A 233 -12.58 3.00 -20.41
C ILE A 233 -13.66 2.36 -21.29
#